data_AF-A0A433PFS1-F1
#
_entry.id   AF-A0A433PFS1-F1
#
_cell.length_a   1.000
_cell.length_b   1.000
_cell.length_c   1.000
_cell.angle_alpha   90.00
_cell.angle_beta   90.00
_cell.angle_gamma   90.00
#
_symmetry.space_group_name_H-M   'P 1'
#
loop_
_entity.id
_entity.type
_entity.pdbx_description
1 polymer ?
#
loop_
_entity_poly.entity_id
_entity_poly.type
_entity_poly.pdbx_seq_one_letter_code
_entity_poly.pdbx_strand_id
1 'polypeptide(L)'
;MATLTDLDLRPRIKDALKRASFEYPADLLKLPSSDLQKRLRLSENDASELIKVVAHSVYLLQQRASSALALLQRSGQFLTTGDEGMDQVLGGGLLTRGITEIVGERLA
;
A
#
# COMPACT_ATOMS: atom_id res chain seq x y z
N MET A 1 8.68 -10.68 -0.26
CA MET A 1 7.54 -10.04 0.42
C MET A 1 6.86 -11.11 1.26
N ALA A 2 6.48 -10.83 2.50
CA ALA A 2 5.83 -11.83 3.35
C ALA A 2 4.52 -12.29 2.70
N THR A 3 4.37 -13.60 2.51
CA THR A 3 3.12 -14.21 2.04
C THR A 3 2.17 -14.39 3.21
N LEU A 4 0.86 -14.24 2.99
CA LEU A 4 -0.17 -14.36 4.02
C LEU A 4 -0.12 -15.68 4.83
N THR A 5 0.49 -16.72 4.26
CA THR A 5 0.68 -18.04 4.88
C THR A 5 1.69 -18.05 6.04
N ASP A 6 2.65 -17.13 6.01
CA ASP A 6 3.78 -17.07 6.95
C ASP A 6 3.46 -16.24 8.20
N LEU A 7 2.30 -15.58 8.21
CA LEU A 7 1.82 -14.80 9.35
C LEU A 7 1.39 -15.73 10.49
N ASP A 8 1.77 -15.38 11.71
CA ASP A 8 1.30 -16.05 12.91
C ASP A 8 -0.15 -15.62 13.19
N LEU A 9 -1.08 -16.39 12.64
CA LEU A 9 -2.52 -16.17 12.72
C LEU A 9 -3.20 -17.45 13.13
N ARG A 10 -4.29 -17.32 13.89
CA ARG A 10 -5.15 -18.45 14.24
C ARG A 10 -5.61 -19.19 12.96
N PRO A 11 -5.64 -20.54 12.95
CA PRO A 11 -6.00 -21.32 11.76
C PRO A 11 -7.31 -20.89 11.10
N ARG A 12 -8.32 -20.56 11.91
CA ARG A 12 -9.62 -20.05 11.45
C ARG A 12 -9.51 -18.79 10.58
N ILE A 13 -8.58 -17.90 10.90
CA ILE A 13 -8.34 -16.66 10.14
C ILE A 13 -7.61 -16.98 8.83
N LYS A 14 -6.63 -17.90 8.87
CA LYS A 14 -5.93 -18.38 7.66
C LYS A 14 -6.89 -19.02 6.66
N ASP A 15 -7.84 -19.81 7.14
CA ASP A 15 -8.85 -20.44 6.29
C ASP A 15 -9.83 -19.43 5.70
N ALA A 16 -10.19 -18.39 6.46
CA ALA A 16 -11.01 -17.29 5.95
C ALA A 16 -10.28 -16.50 4.85
N LEU A 17 -8.99 -16.22 5.03
CA LEU A 17 -8.16 -15.53 4.04
C LEU A 17 -8.02 -16.34 2.74
N LYS A 18 -7.79 -17.65 2.85
CA LYS A 18 -7.75 -18.57 1.70
C LYS A 18 -9.06 -18.58 0.92
N ARG A 19 -10.21 -18.60 1.61
CA ARG A 19 -11.54 -18.56 0.96
C ARG A 19 -11.81 -17.25 0.22
N ALA A 20 -11.26 -16.13 0.70
CA ALA A 20 -11.48 -14.82 0.12
C ALA A 20 -10.46 -14.42 -0.96
N SER A 21 -9.53 -15.32 -1.31
CA SER A 21 -8.52 -15.14 -2.36
C SER A 21 -7.69 -13.87 -2.21
N PHE A 22 -7.33 -13.50 -0.98
CA PHE A 22 -6.34 -12.45 -0.76
C PHE A 22 -4.93 -13.01 -1.01
N GLU A 23 -4.17 -12.36 -1.90
CA GLU A 23 -2.79 -12.75 -2.22
C GLU A 23 -1.76 -11.94 -1.42
N TYR A 24 -2.01 -10.64 -1.23
CA TYR A 24 -1.05 -9.73 -0.62
C TYR A 24 -1.55 -9.17 0.73
N PRO A 25 -0.71 -9.18 1.78
CA PRO A 25 -1.07 -8.58 3.07
C PRO A 25 -1.39 -7.08 2.98
N ALA A 26 -0.76 -6.36 2.06
CA ALA A 26 -1.00 -4.92 1.85
C ALA A 26 -2.43 -4.61 1.37
N ASP A 27 -3.08 -5.54 0.66
CA ASP A 27 -4.45 -5.34 0.19
C ASP A 27 -5.48 -5.40 1.32
N LEU A 28 -5.18 -6.14 2.38
CA LEU A 28 -6.01 -6.15 3.58
C LEU A 28 -5.99 -4.80 4.29
N LEU A 29 -4.87 -4.08 4.27
CA LEU A 29 -4.74 -2.76 4.92
C LEU A 29 -5.43 -1.64 4.16
N LYS A 30 -5.81 -1.85 2.89
CA LYS A 30 -6.58 -0.88 2.10
C LYS A 30 -8.06 -0.89 2.46
N LEU A 31 -8.54 -1.95 3.12
CA LEU A 31 -9.95 -2.14 3.47
C LEU A 31 -10.20 -1.73 4.93
N PRO A 32 -11.35 -1.12 5.23
CA PRO A 32 -11.73 -0.87 6.61
C PRO A 32 -12.04 -2.18 7.35
N SER A 33 -11.88 -2.17 8.67
CA SER A 33 -12.09 -3.35 9.53
C SER A 33 -13.49 -3.94 9.42
N SER A 34 -14.52 -3.11 9.21
CA SER A 34 -15.91 -3.52 9.00
C SER A 34 -16.10 -4.35 7.73
N ASP A 35 -15.41 -3.99 6.65
CA ASP A 35 -15.51 -4.71 5.37
C ASP A 35 -14.76 -6.03 5.43
N LEU A 36 -13.64 -6.08 6.15
CA LEU A 36 -12.92 -7.32 6.43
C LEU A 36 -13.78 -8.29 7.26
N GLN A 37 -14.49 -7.81 8.29
CA GLN A 37 -15.40 -8.64 9.09
C GLN A 37 -16.50 -9.26 8.22
N LYS A 38 -17.15 -8.46 7.37
CA LYS A 38 -18.22 -8.93 6.48
C LYS A 38 -17.70 -9.93 5.45
N ARG A 39 -16.58 -9.62 4.81
CA ARG A 39 -16.03 -10.41 3.69
C ARG A 39 -15.41 -11.72 4.17
N LEU A 40 -14.73 -11.72 5.32
CA LEU A 40 -14.08 -12.89 5.90
C LEU A 40 -14.97 -13.66 6.90
N ARG A 41 -16.14 -13.11 7.25
CA ARG A 41 -17.05 -13.62 8.30
C ARG A 41 -16.31 -13.84 9.63
N LEU A 42 -15.53 -12.84 10.00
CA LEU A 42 -14.73 -12.82 11.23
C LEU A 42 -15.45 -12.04 12.32
N SER A 43 -15.17 -12.39 13.58
CA SER A 43 -15.57 -11.55 14.71
C SER A 43 -14.74 -10.27 14.72
N GLU A 44 -15.20 -9.25 15.45
CA GLU A 44 -14.45 -8.00 15.65
C GLU A 44 -13.06 -8.26 16.23
N ASN A 45 -12.95 -9.18 17.20
CA ASN A 45 -11.68 -9.56 17.82
C ASN A 45 -10.73 -10.21 16.82
N ASP A 46 -11.22 -11.13 15.99
CA ASP A 46 -10.41 -11.81 14.97
C ASP A 46 -9.95 -10.82 13.87
N ALA A 47 -10.82 -9.88 13.48
CA ALA A 47 -10.47 -8.83 12.52
C ALA A 47 -9.43 -7.85 13.09
N SER A 48 -9.55 -7.48 14.37
CA SER A 48 -8.58 -6.62 15.07
C SER A 48 -7.21 -7.28 15.19
N GLU A 49 -7.16 -8.57 15.54
CA GLU A 49 -5.93 -9.35 15.58
C GLU A 49 -5.29 -9.46 14.18
N LEU A 50 -6.08 -9.79 13.16
CA LEU A 50 -5.63 -9.88 11.78
C LEU A 50 -4.96 -8.57 11.34
N ILE A 51 -5.61 -7.43 11.56
CA ILE A 51 -5.08 -6.12 11.17
C ILE A 51 -3.77 -5.83 11.89
N LYS A 52 -3.65 -6.14 13.20
CA LYS A 52 -2.41 -5.93 13.96
C LYS A 52 -1.26 -6.76 13.41
N VAL A 53 -1.47 -8.05 13.18
CA VAL A 53 -0.45 -8.97 12.66
C VAL A 53 -0.04 -8.55 11.24
N VAL A 54 -1.00 -8.24 10.38
CA VAL A 54 -0.74 -7.77 9.01
C VAL A 54 0.00 -6.44 9.03
N ALA A 55 -0.41 -5.48 9.87
CA ALA A 55 0.24 -4.18 9.98
C ALA A 55 1.70 -4.32 10.41
N HIS A 56 2.02 -5.20 11.37
CA HIS A 56 3.41 -5.48 11.77
C HIS A 56 4.24 -6.14 10.67
N SER A 57 3.62 -6.95 9.81
CA SER A 57 4.32 -7.61 8.70
C SER A 57 4.60 -6.69 7.51
N VAL A 58 3.68 -5.75 7.23
CA VAL A 58 3.78 -4.82 6.10
C VAL A 58 4.59 -3.59 6.48
N TYR A 59 4.39 -3.09 7.71
CA TYR A 59 5.05 -1.90 8.23
C TYR A 59 5.88 -2.26 9.45
N LEU A 60 7.21 -2.18 9.31
CA LEU A 60 8.10 -2.25 10.47
C LEU A 60 7.83 -1.04 11.36
N LEU A 61 7.47 -1.28 12.63
CA LEU A 61 7.17 -0.24 13.62
C LEU A 61 8.29 0.82 13.74
N GLN A 62 9.54 0.41 13.50
CA GLN A 62 10.72 1.28 13.46
C GLN A 62 10.67 2.34 12.36
N GLN A 63 9.86 2.14 11.32
CA GLN A 63 9.67 3.08 10.20
C GLN A 63 8.45 3.99 10.39
N ARG A 64 7.71 3.85 11.50
CA ARG A 64 6.49 4.63 11.79
C ARG A 64 6.81 6.11 12.04
N ALA A 65 7.99 6.39 12.58
CA ALA A 65 8.56 7.73 12.66
C ALA A 65 9.76 7.77 11.71
N SER A 66 9.63 8.48 10.59
CA SER A 66 10.74 8.79 9.70
C SER A 66 11.10 10.25 9.86
N SER A 67 12.39 10.57 10.01
CA SER A 67 12.83 11.96 9.96
C SER A 67 12.58 12.54 8.57
N ALA A 68 12.46 13.87 8.48
CA ALA A 68 12.34 14.56 7.19
C ALA A 68 13.49 14.19 6.24
N LEU A 69 14.71 14.02 6.78
CA LEU A 69 15.88 13.58 6.02
C LEU A 69 15.72 12.16 5.47
N ALA A 70 15.25 11.22 6.28
CA ALA A 70 15.02 9.84 5.84
C ALA A 70 13.91 9.76 4.77
N LEU A 71 12.90 10.63 4.86
CA LEU A 71 11.87 10.75 3.83
C LEU A 71 12.44 11.33 2.52
N LEU A 72 13.29 12.36 2.60
CA LEU A 72 13.94 12.95 1.43
C LEU A 72 14.85 11.94 0.70
N GLN A 73 15.59 11.11 1.44
CA GLN A 73 16.44 10.05 0.87
C GLN A 73 15.63 8.91 0.23
N ARG A 74 14.36 8.74 0.65
CA ARG A 74 13.40 7.78 0.08
C ARG A 74 12.48 8.45 -0.95
N SER A 75 12.80 9.67 -1.38
CA SER A 75 12.00 10.40 -2.36
C SER A 75 11.82 9.58 -3.64
N GLY A 76 10.66 9.75 -4.27
CA GLY A 76 10.29 8.96 -5.44
C GLY A 76 11.31 9.08 -6.57
N GLN A 77 11.39 8.03 -7.39
CA GLN A 77 12.05 8.11 -8.68
C GLN A 77 11.24 9.00 -9.63
N PHE A 78 11.86 9.51 -10.68
CA PHE A 78 11.19 10.28 -11.73
C PHE A 78 11.11 9.46 -13.02
N LEU A 79 10.02 9.64 -13.75
CA LEU A 79 9.84 9.12 -15.11
C LEU A 79 10.01 10.28 -16.10
N THR A 80 10.92 10.13 -17.05
CA THR A 80 11.08 11.11 -18.14
C THR A 80 9.81 11.19 -19.00
N THR A 81 9.49 12.39 -19.46
CA THR A 81 8.46 12.64 -20.47
C THR A 81 8.93 12.35 -21.90
N GLY A 82 10.24 12.15 -22.08
CA GLY A 82 10.89 12.05 -23.39
C GLY A 82 11.26 13.40 -24.01
N ASP A 83 10.93 14.51 -23.34
CA ASP A 83 11.30 15.87 -23.73
C ASP A 83 12.11 16.54 -22.60
N GLU A 84 13.35 16.93 -22.90
CA GLU A 84 14.27 17.49 -21.90
C GLU A 84 13.77 18.83 -21.32
N GLY A 85 13.12 19.66 -22.14
CA GLY A 85 12.58 20.94 -21.69
C GLY A 85 11.42 20.76 -20.70
N MET A 86 10.52 19.83 -21.00
CA MET A 86 9.42 19.45 -20.13
C MET A 86 9.92 18.81 -18.83
N ASP A 87 10.88 17.90 -18.91
CA ASP A 87 11.47 17.29 -17.72
C ASP A 87 12.11 18.34 -16.81
N GLN A 88 12.75 19.37 -17.37
CA GLN A 88 13.30 20.48 -16.59
C GLN A 88 12.21 21.30 -15.89
N VAL A 89 11.09 21.59 -16.57
CA VAL A 89 9.94 22.28 -15.97
C VAL A 89 9.34 21.47 -14.82
N LEU A 90 9.28 20.15 -14.97
CA LEU A 90 8.78 19.23 -13.94
C LEU A 90 9.80 18.88 -12.84
N GLY A 91 11.02 19.43 -12.90
CA GLY A 91 12.06 19.19 -11.90
C GLY A 91 12.71 17.80 -11.98
N GLY A 92 12.75 17.20 -13.17
CA GLY A 92 13.34 15.88 -13.46
C GLY A 92 12.37 14.87 -14.07
N GLY A 93 11.11 15.26 -14.31
CA GLY A 93 10.07 14.42 -14.92
C GLY A 93 8.87 14.16 -13.99
N LEU A 94 8.12 13.10 -14.25
CA LEU A 94 6.94 12.72 -13.48
C LEU A 94 7.30 11.95 -12.21
N LEU A 95 6.87 12.44 -11.05
CA LEU A 95 7.16 11.84 -9.74
C LEU A 95 6.46 10.49 -9.55
N THR A 96 7.24 9.43 -9.29
CA THR A 96 6.69 8.15 -8.86
C THR A 96 6.14 8.25 -7.43
N ARG A 97 5.02 7.54 -7.16
CA ARG A 97 4.28 7.58 -5.88
C ARG A 97 3.57 8.91 -5.59
N GLY A 98 3.39 9.75 -6.61
CA GLY A 98 2.45 10.86 -6.65
C GLY A 98 1.30 10.60 -7.61
N ILE A 99 0.34 11.53 -7.66
CA ILE A 99 -0.69 11.59 -8.70
C ILE A 99 -0.39 12.84 -9.52
N THR A 100 -0.22 12.68 -10.84
CA THR A 100 -0.05 13.79 -11.78
C THR A 100 -1.21 13.76 -12.77
N GLU A 101 -1.88 14.89 -12.93
CA GLU A 101 -2.98 15.07 -13.87
C GLU A 101 -2.53 15.95 -15.04
N ILE A 102 -2.91 15.60 -16.27
CA ILE A 102 -2.62 16.35 -17.49
C ILE A 102 -3.96 16.79 -18.08
N VAL A 103 -4.12 18.09 -18.29
CA VAL A 103 -5.33 18.70 -18.86
C VAL A 103 -4.97 19.57 -20.07
N GLY A 104 -5.85 19.62 -21.06
CA GLY A 104 -5.67 20.43 -22.26
C GLY A 104 -6.94 20.44 -23.11
N GLU A 105 -7.03 21.40 -24.04
CA GLU A 105 -8.08 21.42 -25.04
C GLU A 105 -7.80 20.42 -26.17
N ARG A 106 -8.86 19.98 -26.85
CA ARG A 106 -8.69 19.15 -28.05
C ARG A 106 -8.13 20.03 -29.16
N LEU A 107 -7.05 19.60 -29.79
CA LEU A 107 -6.55 20.21 -31.02
C LEU A 107 -7.66 20.13 -32.10
N ALA A 108 -8.01 21.28 -32.68
CA ALA A 108 -9.13 21.42 -33.61
C ALA A 108 -9.02 20.48 -34.81
#